data_AF-A0A1I7SXB7-F1
#
_entry.id   AF-A0A1I7SXB7-F1
#
_cell.length_a   1.000
_cell.length_b   1.000
_cell.length_c   1.000
_cell.angle_alpha   90.00
_cell.angle_beta   90.00
_cell.angle_gamma   90.00
#
_symmetry.space_group_name_H-M   'P 1'
#
loop_
_entity.id
_entity.type
_entity.pdbx_description
1 polymer ?
#
loop_
_entity_poly.entity_id
_entity_poly.type
_entity_poly.pdbx_seq_one_letter_code
_entity_poly.pdbx_strand_id
1 'polypeptide(L)'
;MMWTYFHTTLNDDVLFKFWRVQTAGDMAITCAIMFSLAFFVELLKHIRGQIERKAYLDCTANSTYSSRLTRPSHLLQTALFFVQLIFSYMLMLVVMTFSLWLIAAILLGTGLGQYIFVARSIADSSGHPALANAGF
;
A
#
# COMPACT_ATOMS: atom_id res chain seq x y z
N MET A 1 -27.60 3.92 -22.03
CA MET A 1 -27.83 2.53 -21.57
C MET A 1 -26.81 2.28 -20.48
N MET A 2 -27.27 2.08 -19.25
CA MET A 2 -26.42 2.14 -18.04
C MET A 2 -25.88 0.73 -17.76
N TRP A 3 -24.69 0.47 -18.27
CA TRP A 3 -23.92 -0.75 -18.06
C TRP A 3 -23.39 -0.80 -16.62
N THR A 4 -23.66 -1.90 -15.91
CA THR A 4 -23.05 -2.21 -14.59
C THR A 4 -22.79 -3.72 -14.50
N TYR A 5 -22.04 -4.25 -15.46
CA TYR A 5 -21.55 -5.63 -15.42
C TYR A 5 -20.08 -5.65 -15.82
N PHE A 6 -19.33 -6.59 -15.27
CA PHE A 6 -17.90 -6.72 -15.51
C PHE A 6 -17.59 -6.79 -17.01
N HIS A 7 -16.79 -5.84 -17.49
CA HIS A 7 -16.46 -5.72 -18.90
C HIS A 7 -14.95 -5.82 -19.14
N THR A 8 -14.59 -6.56 -20.19
CA THR A 8 -13.22 -6.83 -20.62
C THR A 8 -12.83 -6.00 -21.85
N THR A 9 -13.50 -4.88 -22.09
CA THR A 9 -13.38 -4.08 -23.31
C THR A 9 -12.05 -3.30 -23.37
N LEU A 10 -11.38 -3.44 -24.51
CA LEU A 10 -10.19 -2.69 -24.92
C LEU A 10 -10.63 -1.38 -25.61
N ASN A 11 -10.80 -0.25 -24.89
CA ASN A 11 -10.77 1.14 -25.41
C ASN A 11 -11.28 2.18 -24.40
N ASP A 12 -10.84 2.14 -23.13
CA ASP A 12 -11.24 3.14 -22.13
C ASP A 12 -10.04 3.93 -21.60
N ASP A 13 -10.21 5.24 -21.45
CA ASP A 13 -9.20 6.15 -20.92
C ASP A 13 -9.20 6.03 -19.37
N VAL A 14 -8.21 5.31 -18.81
CA VAL A 14 -8.26 4.81 -17.42
C VAL A 14 -8.06 5.89 -16.34
N LEU A 15 -7.39 7.00 -16.64
CA LEU A 15 -7.03 8.01 -15.62
C LEU A 15 -6.74 9.41 -16.18
N PHE A 16 -6.14 9.47 -17.36
CA PHE A 16 -5.89 10.69 -18.14
C PHE A 16 -6.07 10.34 -19.62
N LYS A 17 -6.49 11.30 -20.45
CA LYS A 17 -6.56 11.11 -21.92
C LYS A 17 -5.24 10.66 -22.57
N PHE A 18 -4.13 10.77 -21.83
CA PHE A 18 -2.80 10.37 -22.25
C PHE A 18 -2.54 8.85 -22.11
N TRP A 19 -3.35 8.12 -21.34
CA TRP A 19 -3.15 6.69 -21.06
C TRP A 19 -4.17 5.84 -21.82
N ARG A 20 -4.15 5.93 -23.15
CA ARG A 20 -5.12 5.20 -23.98
C ARG A 20 -4.63 3.79 -24.25
N VAL A 21 -5.35 2.81 -23.72
CA VAL A 21 -5.05 1.38 -23.87
C VAL A 21 -5.67 0.87 -25.17
N GLN A 22 -4.90 0.85 -26.26
CA GLN A 22 -5.36 0.36 -27.58
C GLN A 22 -4.93 -1.10 -27.84
N THR A 23 -3.86 -1.56 -27.19
CA THR A 23 -3.25 -2.88 -27.42
C THR A 23 -3.34 -3.78 -26.19
N ALA A 24 -3.37 -5.11 -26.40
CA ALA A 24 -3.28 -6.09 -25.31
C ALA A 24 -1.98 -5.94 -24.46
N GLY A 25 -0.89 -5.46 -25.06
CA GLY A 25 0.34 -5.14 -24.32
C GLY A 25 0.16 -3.97 -23.35
N ASP A 26 -0.55 -2.92 -23.77
CA ASP A 26 -0.84 -1.74 -22.94
C ASP A 26 -1.73 -2.10 -21.74
N MET A 27 -2.63 -3.07 -21.90
CA MET A 27 -3.41 -3.65 -20.80
C MET A 27 -2.50 -4.30 -19.76
N ALA A 28 -1.53 -5.11 -20.19
CA ALA A 28 -0.60 -5.79 -19.29
C ALA A 28 0.29 -4.79 -18.53
N ILE A 29 0.79 -3.76 -19.22
CA ILE A 29 1.57 -2.68 -18.61
C ILE A 29 0.75 -1.95 -17.55
N THR A 30 -0.50 -1.62 -17.88
CA THR A 30 -1.41 -0.96 -16.94
C THR A 30 -1.67 -1.83 -15.72
N CYS A 31 -1.91 -3.14 -15.90
CA CYS A 31 -2.06 -4.08 -14.78
C CYS A 31 -0.81 -4.15 -13.90
N ALA A 32 0.39 -4.21 -14.50
CA ALA A 32 1.65 -4.25 -13.77
C ALA A 32 1.89 -2.96 -12.96
N ILE A 33 1.53 -1.81 -13.51
CA ILE A 33 1.62 -0.53 -12.81
C ILE A 33 0.62 -0.46 -11.67
N MET A 34 -0.65 -0.85 -11.89
CA MET A 34 -1.65 -0.86 -10.82
C MET A 34 -1.30 -1.84 -9.70
N PHE A 35 -0.78 -3.02 -10.04
CA PHE A 35 -0.23 -3.98 -9.08
C PHE A 35 0.90 -3.35 -8.25
N SER A 36 1.85 -2.69 -8.92
CA SER A 36 2.99 -2.04 -8.26
C SER A 36 2.55 -0.89 -7.34
N LEU A 37 1.60 -0.06 -7.77
CA LEU A 37 1.03 1.01 -6.95
C LEU A 37 0.26 0.47 -5.75
N ALA A 38 -0.54 -0.59 -5.92
CA ALA A 38 -1.26 -1.23 -4.83
C ALA A 38 -0.31 -1.81 -3.78
N PHE A 39 0.73 -2.52 -4.22
CA PHE A 39 1.79 -3.02 -3.36
C PHE A 39 2.51 -1.87 -2.63
N PHE A 40 2.84 -0.79 -3.34
CA PHE A 40 3.52 0.37 -2.77
C PHE A 40 2.68 1.11 -1.73
N VAL A 41 1.38 1.28 -1.95
CA VAL A 41 0.47 1.86 -0.95
C VAL A 41 0.45 1.02 0.33
N GLU A 42 0.46 -0.30 0.21
CA GLU A 42 0.47 -1.19 1.37
C GLU A 42 1.82 -1.15 2.11
N LEU A 43 2.93 -1.09 1.38
CA LEU A 43 4.26 -0.83 1.96
C LEU A 43 4.30 0.51 2.70
N LEU A 44 3.76 1.58 2.12
CA LEU A 44 3.71 2.90 2.75
C LEU A 44 2.87 2.89 4.03
N LYS A 45 1.70 2.24 4.03
CA LYS A 45 0.90 2.01 5.24
C LYS A 45 1.71 1.30 6.31
N HIS A 46 2.47 0.28 5.91
CA HIS A 46 3.27 -0.48 6.84
C HIS A 46 4.39 0.36 7.47
N ILE A 47 5.12 1.13 6.65
CA ILE A 47 6.17 2.04 7.12
C ILE A 47 5.61 3.04 8.14
N ARG A 48 4.42 3.59 7.90
CA ARG A 48 3.76 4.50 8.86
C ARG A 48 3.46 3.80 10.19
N GLY A 49 2.94 2.57 10.16
CA GLY A 49 2.73 1.78 11.37
C GLY A 49 4.00 1.56 12.19
N GLN A 50 5.15 1.34 11.53
CA GLN A 50 6.44 1.23 12.20
C GLN A 50 6.91 2.55 12.84
N ILE A 51 6.69 3.68 12.14
CA ILE A 51 7.03 5.01 12.67
C ILE A 51 6.19 5.31 13.91
N GLU A 52 4.88 5.03 13.88
CA GLU A 52 3.98 5.23 15.02
C GLU A 52 4.36 4.33 16.21
N ARG A 53 4.71 3.07 15.95
CA ARG A 53 5.17 2.14 17.00
C ARG A 53 6.48 2.60 17.65
N LYS A 54 7.44 3.08 16.86
CA LYS A 54 8.70 3.64 17.37
C LYS A 54 8.46 4.91 18.18
N ALA A 55 7.59 5.80 17.70
CA ALA A 55 7.21 7.00 18.44
C ALA A 55 6.59 6.67 19.81
N TYR A 56 5.72 5.66 19.89
CA TYR A 56 5.14 5.21 21.16
C TYR A 56 6.18 4.64 22.13
N LEU A 57 7.06 3.76 21.64
CA LEU A 57 8.13 3.13 22.46
C LEU A 57 9.15 4.16 22.96
N ASP A 58 9.52 5.12 22.12
CA ASP A 58 10.44 6.18 22.53
C ASP A 58 9.86 7.01 23.68
N CYS A 59 8.54 7.28 23.68
CA CYS A 59 7.86 8.02 24.75
C CYS A 59 7.90 7.27 26.09
N THR A 60 7.93 5.93 26.07
CA THR A 60 7.93 5.10 27.27
C THR A 60 9.33 4.78 27.79
N ALA A 61 10.34 4.69 26.91
CA ALA A 61 11.67 4.21 27.27
C ALA A 61 12.64 5.27 27.83
N ASN A 62 12.43 6.57 27.62
CA ASN A 62 13.41 7.58 28.02
C ASN A 62 12.78 8.91 28.49
N SER A 63 12.81 9.17 29.80
CA SER A 63 12.51 10.45 30.46
C SER A 63 13.53 11.57 30.16
N THR A 64 14.21 11.54 29.01
CA THR A 64 15.07 12.65 28.55
C THR A 64 14.30 13.53 27.57
N TYR A 65 13.67 14.57 28.12
CA TYR A 65 12.72 15.48 27.49
C TYR A 65 13.27 16.33 26.32
N SER A 66 14.59 16.40 26.09
CA SER A 66 15.17 17.55 25.36
C SER A 66 15.73 17.31 23.95
N SER A 67 15.44 16.20 23.27
CA SER A 67 15.74 16.07 21.83
C SER A 67 14.49 15.91 20.96
N ARG A 68 13.31 16.29 21.47
CA ARG A 68 12.02 15.89 20.88
C ARG A 68 11.43 16.83 19.82
N LEU A 69 11.87 18.09 19.69
CA LEU A 69 11.04 19.08 18.99
C LEU A 69 11.49 19.56 17.60
N THR A 70 12.66 19.16 17.10
CA THR A 70 13.11 19.57 15.76
C THR A 70 13.57 18.38 14.92
N ARG A 71 12.76 17.31 14.91
CA ARG A 71 13.02 16.17 14.02
C ARG A 71 12.17 16.27 12.76
N PRO A 72 12.77 16.17 11.56
CA PRO A 72 12.04 16.09 10.27
C PRO A 72 11.11 14.86 10.18
N SER A 73 11.05 14.02 11.21
CA SER A 73 10.16 12.87 11.32
C SER A 73 8.68 13.25 11.24
N HIS A 74 8.24 14.37 11.82
CA HIS A 74 6.84 14.80 11.72
C HIS A 74 6.45 15.30 10.32
N LEU A 75 7.34 16.05 9.67
CA LEU A 75 7.14 16.51 8.28
C LEU A 75 7.21 15.35 7.29
N LEU A 76 8.14 14.41 7.49
CA LEU A 76 8.24 13.23 6.64
C LEU A 76 7.03 12.32 6.81
N GLN A 77 6.48 12.21 8.03
CA GLN A 77 5.25 11.45 8.30
C GLN A 77 4.03 12.05 7.59
N THR A 78 3.85 13.38 7.63
CA THR A 78 2.74 14.04 6.94
C THR A 78 2.92 14.01 5.42
N ALA A 79 4.15 14.15 4.92
CA ALA A 79 4.46 14.00 3.50
C ALA A 79 4.18 12.57 2.98
N LEU A 80 4.63 11.54 3.70
CA LEU A 80 4.34 10.13 3.39
C LEU A 80 2.83 9.85 3.37
N PHE A 81 2.08 10.43 4.31
CA PHE A 81 0.62 10.33 4.33
C PHE A 81 -0.01 10.96 3.08
N PHE A 82 0.43 12.16 2.69
CA PHE A 82 -0.10 12.85 1.52
C PHE A 82 0.16 12.06 0.23
N VAL A 83 1.38 11.51 0.06
CA VAL A 83 1.74 10.66 -1.08
C VAL A 83 0.90 9.38 -1.10
N GLN A 84 0.75 8.71 0.04
CA GLN A 84 -0.11 7.53 0.17
C GLN A 84 -1.56 7.85 -0.23
N LEU A 85 -2.07 9.01 0.19
CA LEU A 85 -3.44 9.45 -0.08
C LEU A 85 -3.66 9.64 -1.58
N ILE A 86 -2.72 10.30 -2.29
CA ILE A 86 -2.77 10.44 -3.75
C ILE A 86 -2.88 9.07 -4.43
N PHE A 87 -1.99 8.12 -4.10
CA PHE A 87 -2.02 6.80 -4.72
C PHE A 87 -3.29 6.00 -4.37
N SER A 88 -3.79 6.13 -3.14
CA SER A 88 -5.04 5.48 -2.73
C SER A 88 -6.25 6.00 -3.50
N TYR A 89 -6.31 7.32 -3.77
CA TYR A 89 -7.38 7.89 -4.59
C TYR A 89 -7.27 7.45 -6.05
N MET A 90 -6.06 7.42 -6.63
CA MET A 90 -5.85 6.90 -7.99
C MET A 90 -6.31 5.43 -8.13
N LEU A 91 -5.97 4.58 -7.16
CA LEU A 91 -6.43 3.19 -7.13
C LEU A 91 -7.95 3.09 -7.05
N MET A 92 -8.60 3.93 -6.23
CA MET A 92 -10.06 3.95 -6.11
C MET A 92 -10.74 4.40 -7.40
N LEU A 93 -10.19 5.39 -8.11
CA LEU A 93 -10.65 5.77 -9.44
C LEU A 93 -10.60 4.57 -10.40
N VAL A 94 -9.52 3.79 -10.37
CA VAL A 94 -9.37 2.62 -11.24
C VAL A 94 -10.37 1.51 -10.88
N VAL A 95 -10.64 1.28 -9.59
CA VAL A 95 -11.64 0.27 -9.19
C VAL A 95 -13.04 0.62 -9.72
N MET A 96 -13.38 1.91 -9.80
CA MET A 96 -14.66 2.36 -10.36
C MET A 96 -14.80 2.11 -11.87
N THR A 97 -13.72 1.74 -12.58
CA THR A 97 -13.78 1.35 -14.00
C THR A 97 -14.32 -0.07 -14.23
N PHE A 98 -14.64 -0.83 -13.16
CA PHE A 98 -15.23 -2.17 -13.19
C PHE A 98 -14.52 -3.21 -14.09
N SER A 99 -13.24 -3.00 -14.42
CA SER A 99 -12.43 -3.95 -15.19
C SER A 99 -11.88 -5.08 -14.32
N LEU A 100 -12.23 -6.33 -14.66
CA LEU A 100 -11.79 -7.52 -13.90
C LEU A 100 -10.28 -7.68 -13.84
N TRP A 101 -9.56 -7.39 -14.93
CA TRP A 101 -8.10 -7.55 -15.00
C TRP A 101 -7.39 -6.59 -14.03
N LEU A 102 -7.86 -5.34 -13.97
CA LEU A 102 -7.30 -4.33 -13.07
C LEU A 102 -7.66 -4.61 -11.61
N ILE A 103 -8.90 -5.01 -11.33
CA ILE A 103 -9.33 -5.37 -9.98
C ILE A 103 -8.52 -6.57 -9.47
N ALA A 104 -8.36 -7.61 -10.29
CA ALA A 104 -7.55 -8.77 -9.94
C ALA A 104 -6.08 -8.38 -9.66
N ALA A 105 -5.48 -7.53 -10.51
CA ALA A 105 -4.12 -7.03 -10.29
C ALA A 105 -3.98 -6.26 -8.97
N ILE A 106 -4.95 -5.40 -8.64
CA ILE A 106 -4.94 -4.63 -7.38
C ILE A 106 -5.09 -5.58 -6.17
N LEU A 107 -6.03 -6.54 -6.21
CA LEU A 107 -6.23 -7.51 -5.14
C LEU A 107 -5.00 -8.40 -4.91
N LEU A 108 -4.36 -8.85 -5.99
CA LEU A 108 -3.11 -9.61 -5.89
C LEU A 108 -1.98 -8.75 -5.32
N GLY A 109 -1.89 -7.48 -5.71
CA GLY A 109 -0.88 -6.54 -5.21
C GLY A 109 -1.02 -6.26 -3.72
N THR A 110 -2.23 -5.97 -3.25
CA THR A 110 -2.48 -5.74 -1.81
C THR A 110 -2.34 -7.03 -1.00
N GLY A 111 -2.81 -8.17 -1.53
CA GLY A 111 -2.67 -9.48 -0.89
C GLY A 111 -1.21 -9.89 -0.71
N LEU A 112 -0.39 -9.76 -1.76
CA LEU A 112 1.05 -10.05 -1.67
C LEU A 112 1.79 -9.06 -0.76
N GLY A 113 1.40 -7.78 -0.78
CA GLY A 113 1.94 -6.76 0.13
C GLY A 113 1.77 -7.12 1.60
N GLN A 114 0.55 -7.51 1.97
CA GLN A 114 0.24 -7.96 3.33
C GLN A 114 0.93 -9.28 3.69
N TYR A 115 0.89 -10.28 2.80
CA TYR A 115 1.48 -11.60 3.05
C TYR A 115 2.98 -11.54 3.33
N ILE A 116 3.75 -10.83 2.50
CA ILE A 116 5.20 -10.71 2.64
C ILE A 116 5.56 -10.03 3.97
N PHE A 117 4.80 -9.00 4.36
CA PHE A 117 5.09 -8.28 5.59
C PHE A 117 4.79 -9.14 6.83
N VAL A 118 3.64 -9.81 6.86
CA VAL A 118 3.27 -10.72 7.95
C VAL A 118 4.29 -11.86 8.07
N ALA A 119 4.70 -12.47 6.95
CA ALA A 119 5.73 -13.52 6.94
C ALA A 119 7.06 -13.04 7.55
N ARG A 120 7.50 -11.81 7.24
CA ARG A 120 8.71 -11.22 7.85
C ARG A 120 8.54 -11.01 9.36
N SER A 121 7.37 -10.56 9.82
CA SER A 121 7.11 -10.36 11.26
C SER A 121 7.14 -11.66 12.07
N ILE A 122 6.72 -12.77 11.47
CA ILE A 122 6.75 -14.10 12.09
C ILE A 122 8.17 -14.65 12.12
N ALA A 123 8.93 -14.48 11.03
CA ALA A 123 10.32 -14.94 10.95
C ALA A 123 11.22 -14.27 12.02
N ASP A 124 11.02 -12.98 12.29
CA ASP A 124 11.74 -12.25 13.34
C ASP A 124 11.43 -12.81 14.75
N SER A 125 10.15 -13.09 15.03
CA SER A 125 9.73 -13.71 16.30
C SER A 125 10.30 -15.13 16.50
N SER A 126 10.57 -15.86 15.42
CA SER A 126 11.04 -17.26 15.48
C SER A 126 12.50 -17.41 15.93
N GLY A 127 13.29 -16.33 15.88
CA GLY A 127 14.67 -16.31 16.37
C GLY A 127 14.80 -16.21 17.90
N HIS A 128 13.72 -15.89 18.61
CA HIS A 128 13.67 -15.82 20.07
C HIS A 128 12.71 -16.89 20.62
N PRO A 129 13.21 -18.09 20.99
CA PRO A 129 12.38 -19.20 21.48
C PRO A 129 11.61 -18.89 22.78
N ALA A 130 11.85 -17.75 23.43
CA ALA A 130 11.18 -17.33 24.66
C ALA A 130 9.72 -16.85 24.46
N LEU A 131 9.34 -16.39 23.25
CA LEU A 131 7.99 -15.87 22.99
C LEU A 131 6.99 -16.94 22.53
N ALA A 132 7.46 -18.12 22.12
CA ALA A 132 6.61 -19.25 21.73
C ALA A 132 5.87 -19.90 22.93
N ASN A 133 6.31 -19.63 24.16
CA ASN A 133 5.76 -20.25 25.38
C ASN A 133 4.84 -19.30 26.20
N ALA A 134 4.60 -18.08 25.72
CA ALA A 134 3.80 -17.06 26.42
C ALA A 134 2.47 -16.74 25.73
N GLY A 135 2.05 -17.55 24.75
CA GLY A 135 0.89 -17.28 23.89
C GLY A 135 -0.03 -18.48 23.72
N PHE A 136 -0.54 -19.02 24.83
CA PHE A 136 -1.85 -19.67 24.93
C PHE A 136 -2.45 -19.35 26.30
#